data_AF-A0A959THP9-F1
#
_entry.id   AF-A0A959THP9-F1
#
_cell.length_a   1.000
_cell.length_b   1.000
_cell.length_c   1.000
_cell.angle_alpha   90.00
_cell.angle_beta   90.00
_cell.angle_gamma   90.00
#
_symmetry.space_group_name_H-M   'P 1'
#
loop_
_entity.id
_entity.type
_entity.pdbx_description
1 polymer ?
#
loop_
_entity_poly.entity_id
_entity_poly.type
_entity_poly.pdbx_seq_one_letter_code
_entity_poly.pdbx_strand_id
1 'polypeptide(L)'
;QAPDPIDLRVQEAVALVNGTQPMQGIMMLREILQEDPDNVEAHWNLGLFSVQSGQYDKAVERFQKVLELDPEGHSEAWFYLGRTYATMDSTDLAIAAFNEYRSTVTDTAIINGVDRFVMQLNNEKAEHDALRKEEEAP
;
A
#
# COMPACT_ATOMS: atom_id res chain seq x y z
N GLN A 1 25.33 -16.31 -6.08
CA GLN A 1 24.98 -16.86 -4.74
C GLN A 1 23.57 -17.44 -4.87
N ALA A 2 23.25 -18.54 -4.19
CA ALA A 2 21.89 -19.07 -4.20
C ALA A 2 20.96 -18.06 -3.48
N PRO A 3 19.67 -17.95 -3.87
CA PRO A 3 18.72 -17.13 -3.12
C PRO A 3 18.59 -17.62 -1.68
N ASP A 4 18.27 -16.71 -0.76
CA ASP A 4 18.02 -17.07 0.64
C ASP A 4 16.87 -18.09 0.70
N PRO A 5 16.96 -19.15 1.53
CA PRO A 5 15.88 -20.10 1.71
C PRO A 5 14.53 -19.46 2.06
N ILE A 6 14.52 -18.33 2.79
CA ILE A 6 13.31 -17.60 3.13
C ILE A 6 12.72 -16.91 1.89
N ASP A 7 13.55 -16.27 1.06
CA ASP A 7 13.09 -15.62 -0.17
C ASP A 7 12.43 -16.62 -1.13
N LEU A 8 12.99 -17.84 -1.23
CA LEU A 8 12.39 -18.90 -2.04
C LEU A 8 11.01 -19.32 -1.51
N ARG A 9 10.86 -19.40 -0.18
CA ARG A 9 9.56 -19.69 0.45
C ARG A 9 8.55 -18.58 0.22
N VAL A 10 8.98 -17.31 0.19
CA VAL A 10 8.09 -16.19 -0.17
C VAL A 10 7.58 -16.36 -1.60
N GLN A 11 8.45 -16.68 -2.55
CA GLN A 11 8.07 -16.90 -3.96
C GLN A 11 7.08 -18.06 -4.10
N GLU A 12 7.30 -19.17 -3.40
CA GLU A 12 6.38 -20.30 -3.36
C GLU A 12 5.01 -19.89 -2.80
N ALA A 13 5.00 -19.17 -1.67
CA ALA A 13 3.79 -18.68 -1.05
C ALA A 13 2.99 -17.78 -2.00
N VAL A 14 3.66 -16.85 -2.70
CA VAL A 14 3.06 -15.97 -3.70
C VAL A 14 2.48 -16.76 -4.88
N ALA A 15 3.18 -17.81 -5.34
CA ALA A 15 2.66 -18.69 -6.38
C ALA A 15 1.38 -19.43 -5.93
N LEU A 16 1.34 -19.88 -4.68
CA LEU A 16 0.14 -20.49 -4.09
C LEU A 16 -1.03 -19.49 -3.99
N VAL A 17 -0.75 -18.22 -3.64
CA VAL A 17 -1.77 -17.15 -3.60
C VAL A 17 -2.41 -16.93 -4.97
N ASN A 18 -1.59 -16.83 -6.01
CA ASN A 18 -2.08 -16.60 -7.37
C ASN A 18 -2.62 -17.86 -8.07
N GLY A 19 -2.42 -19.04 -7.44
CA GLY A 19 -2.83 -20.34 -7.96
C GLY A 19 -4.16 -20.83 -7.38
N THR A 20 -4.22 -22.13 -7.12
CA THR A 20 -5.44 -22.81 -6.67
C THR A 20 -5.60 -22.82 -5.14
N GLN A 21 -4.57 -22.41 -4.38
CA GLN A 21 -4.52 -22.59 -2.92
C GLN A 21 -4.24 -21.26 -2.19
N PRO A 22 -5.07 -20.22 -2.37
CA PRO A 22 -4.75 -18.89 -1.90
C PRO A 22 -4.61 -18.78 -0.38
N MET A 23 -5.44 -19.51 0.36
CA MET A 23 -5.36 -19.53 1.82
C MET A 23 -4.04 -20.13 2.33
N GLN A 24 -3.49 -21.12 1.64
CA GLN A 24 -2.22 -21.74 2.03
C GLN A 24 -1.05 -20.78 1.79
N GLY A 25 -1.03 -20.08 0.65
CA GLY A 25 -0.02 -19.07 0.37
C GLY A 25 -0.03 -17.93 1.40
N ILE A 26 -1.21 -17.42 1.77
CA ILE A 26 -1.33 -16.40 2.83
C ILE A 26 -0.86 -16.93 4.18
N MET A 27 -1.18 -18.17 4.53
CA MET A 27 -0.73 -18.79 5.78
C MET A 27 0.79 -18.94 5.81
N MET A 28 1.39 -19.37 4.71
CA MET A 28 2.84 -19.50 4.58
C MET A 28 3.56 -18.15 4.72
N LEU A 29 3.04 -17.07 4.11
CA LEU A 29 3.59 -15.72 4.30
C LEU A 29 3.53 -15.27 5.77
N ARG A 30 2.49 -15.66 6.51
CA ARG A 30 2.38 -15.34 7.94
C ARG A 30 3.35 -16.14 8.79
N GLU A 31 3.57 -17.42 8.46
CA GLU A 31 4.56 -18.26 9.13
C GLU A 31 5.98 -17.71 8.90
N ILE A 32 6.29 -17.26 7.68
CA ILE A 32 7.56 -16.57 7.38
C ILE A 32 7.73 -15.37 8.30
N LEU A 33 6.70 -14.55 8.50
CA LEU A 33 6.76 -13.41 9.42
C LEU A 33 6.79 -13.78 10.92
N GLN A 34 6.52 -15.04 11.28
CA GLN A 34 6.76 -15.52 12.64
C GLN A 34 8.23 -15.89 12.85
N GLU A 35 8.89 -16.39 11.81
CA GLU A 35 10.31 -16.75 11.81
C GLU A 35 11.22 -15.52 11.62
N ASP A 36 10.82 -14.64 10.70
CA ASP A 36 11.50 -13.40 10.34
C ASP A 36 10.48 -12.24 10.30
N PRO A 37 10.21 -11.59 11.45
CA PRO A 37 9.23 -10.51 11.56
C PRO A 37 9.52 -9.28 10.71
N ASP A 38 10.76 -9.12 10.25
CA ASP A 38 11.24 -7.98 9.48
C ASP A 38 11.46 -8.33 8.00
N ASN A 39 10.91 -9.46 7.54
CA ASN A 39 10.97 -9.83 6.13
C ASN A 39 10.14 -8.87 5.25
N VAL A 40 10.83 -7.97 4.54
CA VAL A 40 10.21 -6.91 3.71
C VAL A 40 9.29 -7.50 2.64
N GLU A 41 9.74 -8.51 1.91
CA GLU A 41 8.99 -9.14 0.83
C GLU A 41 7.71 -9.82 1.31
N ALA A 42 7.74 -10.48 2.48
CA ALA A 42 6.53 -11.08 3.04
C ALA A 42 5.50 -10.02 3.48
N HIS A 43 5.94 -8.90 4.08
CA HIS A 43 5.03 -7.78 4.38
C HIS A 43 4.48 -7.15 3.10
N TRP A 44 5.33 -6.91 2.10
CA TRP A 44 4.92 -6.36 0.80
C TRP A 44 3.83 -7.20 0.14
N ASN A 45 4.06 -8.51 0.00
CA ASN A 45 3.09 -9.41 -0.62
C ASN A 45 1.79 -9.51 0.19
N LEU A 46 1.86 -9.61 1.52
CA LEU A 46 0.65 -9.57 2.35
C LEU A 46 -0.11 -8.25 2.24
N GLY A 47 0.59 -7.12 2.07
CA GLY A 47 -0.02 -5.82 1.79
C GLY A 47 -0.81 -5.83 0.49
N LEU A 48 -0.18 -6.26 -0.62
CA LEU A 48 -0.82 -6.37 -1.93
C LEU A 48 -2.06 -7.29 -1.89
N PHE A 49 -1.95 -8.47 -1.28
CA PHE A 49 -3.09 -9.40 -1.17
C PHE A 49 -4.18 -8.90 -0.22
N SER A 50 -3.83 -8.10 0.79
CA SER A 50 -4.81 -7.45 1.66
C SER A 50 -5.62 -6.41 0.88
N VAL A 51 -4.99 -5.62 -0.01
CA VAL A 51 -5.71 -4.71 -0.91
C VAL A 51 -6.67 -5.49 -1.83
N GLN A 52 -6.18 -6.56 -2.46
CA GLN A 52 -6.99 -7.37 -3.39
C GLN A 52 -8.22 -7.99 -2.71
N SER A 53 -8.12 -8.30 -1.42
CA SER A 53 -9.21 -8.89 -0.63
C SER A 53 -10.06 -7.86 0.13
N GLY A 54 -9.82 -6.55 -0.08
CA GLY A 54 -10.56 -5.47 0.58
C GLY A 54 -10.24 -5.29 2.07
N GLN A 55 -9.17 -5.92 2.57
CA GLN A 55 -8.70 -5.79 3.95
C GLN A 55 -7.78 -4.57 4.09
N TYR A 56 -8.34 -3.38 3.85
CA TYR A 56 -7.55 -2.15 3.70
C TYR A 56 -6.75 -1.77 4.96
N ASP A 57 -7.32 -1.94 6.17
CA ASP A 57 -6.59 -1.68 7.41
C ASP A 57 -5.31 -2.53 7.53
N LYS A 58 -5.40 -3.82 7.16
CA LYS A 58 -4.24 -4.72 7.18
C LYS A 58 -3.25 -4.35 6.08
N ALA A 59 -3.72 -3.92 4.91
CA ALA A 59 -2.85 -3.45 3.86
C ALA A 59 -2.03 -2.23 4.33
N VAL A 60 -2.66 -1.29 5.02
CA VAL A 60 -2.00 -0.13 5.61
C VAL A 60 -0.90 -0.55 6.59
N GLU A 61 -1.21 -1.40 7.56
CA GLU A 61 -0.23 -1.89 8.53
C GLU A 61 0.99 -2.53 7.84
N ARG A 62 0.75 -3.33 6.80
CA ARG A 62 1.82 -4.03 6.07
C ARG A 62 2.70 -3.09 5.27
N PHE A 63 2.12 -2.15 4.54
CA PHE A 63 2.91 -1.19 3.76
C PHE A 63 3.67 -0.20 4.66
N GLN A 64 3.10 0.20 5.80
CA GLN A 64 3.84 0.97 6.80
C GLN A 64 5.06 0.21 7.30
N LYS A 65 4.91 -1.07 7.62
CA LYS A 65 6.04 -1.91 8.04
C LYS A 65 7.10 -2.06 6.94
N VAL A 66 6.70 -2.18 5.67
CA VAL A 66 7.64 -2.17 4.53
C VAL A 66 8.46 -0.87 4.52
N LEU A 67 7.81 0.29 4.67
CA LEU A 67 8.46 1.60 4.66
C LEU A 67 9.33 1.85 5.91
N GLU A 68 9.00 1.23 7.05
CA GLU A 68 9.86 1.26 8.24
C GLU A 68 11.17 0.49 8.02
N LEU A 69 11.11 -0.62 7.27
CA LEU A 69 12.23 -1.53 7.06
C LEU A 69 13.11 -1.15 5.88
N ASP A 70 12.48 -0.72 4.78
CA ASP A 70 13.15 -0.37 3.52
C ASP A 70 12.48 0.85 2.85
N PRO A 71 12.63 2.06 3.43
CA PRO A 71 11.96 3.26 2.94
C PRO A 71 12.41 3.68 1.52
N GLU A 72 13.65 3.38 1.15
CA GLU A 72 14.22 3.78 -0.15
C GLU A 72 14.05 2.69 -1.22
N GLY A 73 14.22 1.42 -0.86
CA GLY A 73 14.12 0.30 -1.81
C GLY A 73 12.69 -0.11 -2.16
N HIS A 74 11.71 0.25 -1.32
CA HIS A 74 10.29 -0.05 -1.53
C HIS A 74 9.41 1.22 -1.53
N SER A 75 9.87 2.27 -2.18
CA SER A 75 9.15 3.55 -2.23
C SER A 75 7.72 3.45 -2.81
N GLU A 76 7.46 2.44 -3.65
CA GLU A 76 6.15 2.10 -4.18
C GLU A 76 5.12 1.80 -3.09
N ALA A 77 5.56 1.40 -1.88
CA ALA A 77 4.66 1.22 -0.74
C ALA A 77 3.93 2.53 -0.37
N TRP A 78 4.53 3.71 -0.60
CA TRP A 78 3.82 4.98 -0.46
C TRP A 78 2.67 5.14 -1.46
N PHE A 79 2.87 4.71 -2.71
CA PHE A 79 1.82 4.73 -3.72
C PHE A 79 0.66 3.79 -3.35
N TYR A 80 0.97 2.58 -2.89
CA TYR A 80 -0.06 1.63 -2.43
C TYR A 80 -0.77 2.10 -1.17
N LEU A 81 -0.09 2.75 -0.22
CA LEU A 81 -0.72 3.42 0.92
C LEU A 81 -1.67 4.52 0.46
N GLY A 82 -1.23 5.41 -0.43
CA GLY A 82 -2.05 6.50 -0.94
C GLY A 82 -3.34 5.97 -1.58
N ARG A 83 -3.23 4.92 -2.40
CA ARG A 83 -4.41 4.27 -3.01
C ARG A 83 -5.31 3.61 -1.97
N THR A 84 -4.74 2.94 -0.99
CA THR A 84 -5.49 2.25 0.07
C THR A 84 -6.27 3.26 0.91
N TYR A 85 -5.63 4.35 1.32
CA TYR A 85 -6.30 5.43 2.05
C TYR A 85 -7.38 6.12 1.23
N ALA A 86 -7.18 6.33 -0.07
CA ALA A 86 -8.21 6.89 -0.95
C ALA A 86 -9.44 5.97 -1.02
N THR A 87 -9.25 4.64 -1.09
CA THR A 87 -10.37 3.68 -1.04
C THR A 87 -11.08 3.66 0.31
N MET A 88 -10.40 4.03 1.39
CA MET A 88 -10.99 4.16 2.73
C MET A 88 -11.60 5.54 3.00
N ASP A 89 -11.79 6.40 1.97
CA ASP A 89 -12.22 7.79 2.09
C ASP A 89 -11.35 8.64 3.04
N SER A 90 -10.13 8.18 3.31
CA SER A 90 -9.15 8.86 4.18
C SER A 90 -8.31 9.82 3.35
N THR A 91 -8.97 10.80 2.73
CA THR A 91 -8.40 11.65 1.67
C THR A 91 -7.14 12.40 2.11
N ASP A 92 -7.08 12.91 3.34
CA ASP A 92 -5.90 13.61 3.86
C ASP A 92 -4.66 12.69 3.94
N LEU A 93 -4.85 11.46 4.43
CA LEU A 93 -3.78 10.46 4.49
C LEU A 93 -3.38 9.97 3.10
N ALA A 94 -4.34 9.85 2.19
CA ALA A 94 -4.07 9.51 0.80
C ALA A 94 -3.15 10.55 0.14
N ILE A 95 -3.51 11.84 0.23
CA ILE A 95 -2.72 12.95 -0.30
C ILE A 95 -1.31 12.96 0.30
N ALA A 96 -1.20 12.79 1.63
CA ALA A 96 0.10 12.75 2.30
C ALA A 96 0.99 11.63 1.74
N ALA A 97 0.47 10.40 1.63
CA ALA A 97 1.23 9.26 1.10
C ALA A 97 1.63 9.45 -0.38
N PHE A 98 0.76 10.05 -1.20
CA PHE A 98 1.13 10.38 -2.59
C PHE A 98 2.22 11.44 -2.68
N ASN A 99 2.23 12.43 -1.80
CA ASN A 99 3.29 13.44 -1.75
C ASN A 99 4.64 12.82 -1.34
N GLU A 100 4.63 11.87 -0.40
CA GLU A 100 5.83 11.10 -0.06
C GLU A 100 6.32 10.30 -1.27
N TYR A 101 5.45 9.52 -1.94
CA TYR A 101 5.81 8.80 -3.16
C TYR A 101 6.35 9.73 -4.26
N ARG A 102 5.74 10.91 -4.44
CA ARG A 102 6.20 11.91 -5.40
C ARG A 102 7.63 12.38 -5.09
N SER A 103 7.99 12.48 -3.82
CA SER A 103 9.31 12.93 -3.39
C SER A 103 10.41 11.89 -3.60
N THR A 104 10.06 10.60 -3.65
CA THR A 104 11.01 9.49 -3.84
C THR A 104 11.33 9.25 -5.31
N VAL A 105 10.42 9.61 -6.23
CA VAL A 105 10.60 9.39 -7.68
C VAL A 105 11.16 10.62 -8.38
N THR A 106 11.97 10.38 -9.43
CA THR A 106 12.51 11.45 -10.29
C THR A 106 11.89 11.51 -11.68
N ASP A 107 11.12 10.48 -12.05
CA ASP A 107 10.47 10.40 -13.35
C ASP A 107 9.35 11.43 -13.47
N THR A 108 9.48 12.35 -14.42
CA THR A 108 8.54 13.46 -14.61
C THR A 108 7.13 12.98 -15.00
N ALA A 109 7.00 11.87 -15.73
CA ALA A 109 5.69 11.33 -16.09
C ALA A 109 4.98 10.76 -14.87
N ILE A 110 5.71 10.07 -13.98
CA ILE A 110 5.17 9.60 -12.70
C ILE A 110 4.76 10.79 -11.83
N ILE A 111 5.63 11.79 -11.66
CA ILE A 111 5.36 13.00 -10.88
C ILE A 111 4.08 13.69 -11.37
N ASN A 112 3.96 13.92 -12.69
CA ASN A 112 2.77 14.56 -13.26
C ASN A 112 1.50 13.70 -13.11
N GLY A 113 1.65 12.37 -13.07
CA GLY A 113 0.55 11.46 -12.76
C GLY A 113 0.07 11.62 -11.32
N VAL A 114 1.00 11.62 -10.38
CA VAL A 114 0.72 11.80 -8.95
C VAL A 114 0.14 13.18 -8.67
N ASP A 115 0.70 14.24 -9.25
CA ASP A 115 0.22 15.62 -9.08
C ASP A 115 -1.23 15.78 -9.55
N ARG A 116 -1.61 15.18 -10.68
CA ARG A 116 -3.00 15.19 -11.15
C ARG A 116 -3.92 14.44 -10.20
N PHE A 117 -3.48 13.30 -9.67
CA PHE A 117 -4.28 12.52 -8.74
C PHE A 117 -4.49 13.26 -7.40
N VAL A 118 -3.43 13.86 -6.86
CA VAL A 118 -3.52 14.70 -5.65
C VAL A 118 -4.41 15.91 -5.88
N MET A 119 -4.36 16.54 -7.05
CA MET A 119 -5.26 17.65 -7.39
C MET A 119 -6.73 17.22 -7.42
N GLN A 120 -7.02 16.03 -7.98
CA GLN A 120 -8.37 15.49 -7.98
C GLN A 120 -8.90 15.26 -6.55
N LEU A 121 -8.12 14.58 -5.70
CA LEU A 121 -8.50 14.32 -4.31
C LEU A 121 -8.74 15.61 -3.51
N ASN A 122 -7.94 16.66 -3.75
CA ASN A 122 -8.15 17.96 -3.11
C ASN A 122 -9.45 18.63 -3.55
N ASN A 123 -9.80 18.53 -4.84
CA ASN A 123 -11.04 19.09 -5.35
C ASN A 123 -12.25 18.34 -4.77
N GLU A 124 -12.23 17.01 -4.77
CA GLU A 124 -13.29 16.17 -4.20
C GLU A 124 -13.51 16.49 -2.72
N LYS A 125 -12.42 16.63 -1.95
CA LYS A 125 -12.48 17.06 -0.56
C LYS A 125 -13.11 18.44 -0.41
N ALA A 126 -12.68 19.41 -1.20
CA ALA A 126 -13.18 20.79 -1.12
C ALA A 126 -14.68 20.88 -1.45
N GLU A 127 -15.13 20.11 -2.46
CA GLU A 127 -16.55 20.00 -2.82
C GLU A 127 -17.36 19.39 -1.68
N HIS A 128 -16.91 18.29 -1.09
CA HIS A 128 -17.56 17.64 0.04
C HIS A 128 -17.64 18.55 1.28
N ASP A 129 -16.55 19.27 1.58
CA ASP A 129 -16.51 20.23 2.69
C ASP A 129 -17.44 21.45 2.46
N ALA A 130 -17.60 21.88 1.20
CA ALA A 130 -18.53 22.93 0.84
C ALA A 130 -19.98 22.49 1.02
N LEU A 131 -20.33 21.29 0.55
CA LEU A 131 -21.67 20.70 0.70
C LEU A 131 -22.07 20.58 2.18
N ARG A 132 -21.17 20.08 3.05
CA ARG A 132 -21.45 20.03 4.50
C ARG A 132 -21.78 21.39 5.09
N LYS A 133 -21.04 22.43 4.72
CA LYS A 133 -21.28 23.79 5.24
C LYS A 133 -22.61 24.37 4.78
N GLU A 134 -23.07 24.01 3.57
CA GLU A 134 -24.39 24.40 3.06
C GLU A 134 -25.52 23.66 3.79
N GLU A 135 -25.35 22.36 4.09
CA GLU A 135 -26.34 21.58 4.88
C GLU A 135 -26.45 22.04 6.35
N GLU A 136 -25.36 22.55 6.91
CA GLU A 136 -25.30 23.06 8.29
C GLU A 136 -25.72 24.54 8.42
N ALA A 137 -26.04 25.21 7.30
CA ALA A 137 -26.48 26.61 7.32
C ALA A 137 -27.91 26.75 7.88
N PRO A 138 -28.16 27.73 8.77
CA PRO A 138 -29.45 27.89 9.48
C PRO A 138 -30.60 28.39 8.61
#